data_AF-A0A957RW28-F1
#
_entry.id   AF-A0A957RW28-F1
#
_cell.length_a   1.000
_cell.length_b   1.000
_cell.length_c   1.000
_cell.angle_alpha   90.00
_cell.angle_beta   90.00
_cell.angle_gamma   90.00
#
_symmetry.space_group_name_H-M   'P 1'
#
loop_
_entity.id
_entity.type
_entity.pdbx_description
1 polymer ?
#
loop_
_entity_poly.entity_id
_entity_poly.type
_entity_poly.pdbx_seq_one_letter_code
_entity_poly.pdbx_strand_id
1 'polypeptide(L)'
;MGLAYLGAQIGDTIVIELPDDSTKEFVVTGTMHNPQYPSPEITGFTDGAVTPDGMAYLGMPPLFTEMHIRVDGENPDRATVQAITDEVEERIERSGRDILGTAIIGKSIIESIVNTAVMILSFFGWIILLLSAFLVVNTISALITQQINQIGIMKLVGASRGQMIAMYLSLVLVFGIIAFSLAIPLAVWTAQFLMTDLIVDLVNLRPESLDVPLWVYAVMVAVGVFIPVLAGLFPVLQGTRITTYAALNDTGIHSNAAGGGFVDRLLNRLPRRYMQRPLVLSIRNTLRHKGRLLRTMIVMIHGTSLFIAVISVRISVNTTQADFLRY
;
A
#
# COMPACT_ATOMS: atom_id res chain seq x y z
N MET A 1 0.80 -27.39 -3.14
CA MET A 1 1.35 -26.52 -4.21
C MET A 1 2.28 -27.32 -5.12
N GLY A 2 3.36 -27.93 -4.61
CA GLY A 2 4.28 -28.76 -5.42
C GLY A 2 3.60 -29.82 -6.30
N LEU A 3 2.70 -30.63 -5.71
CA LEU A 3 1.96 -31.65 -6.48
C LEU A 3 1.08 -31.07 -7.60
N ALA A 4 0.40 -29.95 -7.33
CA ALA A 4 -0.42 -29.29 -8.33
C ALA A 4 0.42 -28.71 -9.48
N TYR A 5 1.60 -28.16 -9.16
CA TYR A 5 2.57 -27.69 -10.14
C TYR A 5 3.07 -28.82 -11.05
N LEU A 6 3.32 -30.01 -10.48
CA LEU A 6 3.70 -31.20 -11.22
C LEU A 6 2.53 -31.91 -11.92
N GLY A 7 1.29 -31.50 -11.67
CA GLY A 7 0.09 -32.21 -12.15
C GLY A 7 -0.07 -33.62 -11.58
N ALA A 8 0.49 -33.90 -10.40
CA ALA A 8 0.50 -35.22 -9.76
C ALA A 8 -0.36 -35.26 -8.48
N GLN A 9 -0.73 -36.46 -8.05
CA GLN A 9 -1.45 -36.74 -6.81
C GLN A 9 -0.70 -37.72 -5.90
N ILE A 10 -1.12 -37.80 -4.64
CA ILE A 10 -0.61 -38.82 -3.72
C ILE A 10 -1.02 -40.20 -4.26
N GLY A 11 -0.05 -41.10 -4.41
CA GLY A 11 -0.21 -42.41 -5.03
C GLY A 11 0.24 -42.46 -6.49
N ASP A 12 0.40 -41.32 -7.16
CA ASP A 12 0.91 -41.29 -8.53
C ASP A 12 2.41 -41.59 -8.57
N THR A 13 2.84 -42.13 -9.71
CA THR A 13 4.27 -42.33 -10.00
C THR A 13 4.79 -41.15 -10.80
N ILE A 14 5.80 -40.48 -10.27
CA ILE A 14 6.54 -39.41 -10.96
C ILE A 14 7.85 -39.95 -11.51
N VAL A 15 8.26 -39.46 -12.67
CA VAL A 15 9.54 -39.79 -13.29
C VAL A 15 10.50 -38.63 -13.06
N ILE A 16 11.65 -38.93 -12.48
CA ILE A 16 12.74 -37.98 -12.26
C ILE A 16 13.83 -38.30 -13.28
N GLU A 17 14.19 -37.32 -14.10
CA GLU A 17 15.33 -37.38 -15.01
C GLU A 17 16.57 -36.82 -14.32
N LEU A 18 17.66 -37.58 -14.33
CA LEU A 18 18.92 -37.24 -13.71
C LEU A 18 19.85 -36.56 -14.72
N PRO A 19 20.91 -35.86 -14.26
CA PRO A 19 21.88 -35.21 -15.14
C PRO A 19 22.64 -36.15 -16.09
N ASP A 20 22.57 -37.46 -15.87
CA ASP A 20 23.15 -38.51 -16.72
C ASP A 20 22.14 -39.08 -17.74
N ASP A 21 21.02 -38.38 -17.98
CA ASP A 21 19.87 -38.76 -18.80
C ASP A 21 19.16 -40.04 -18.34
N SER A 22 19.51 -40.58 -17.15
CA SER A 22 18.81 -41.72 -16.59
C SER A 22 17.49 -41.30 -15.95
N THR A 23 16.48 -42.14 -16.05
CA THR A 23 15.17 -41.90 -15.45
C THR A 23 14.92 -42.83 -14.26
N LYS A 24 14.33 -42.27 -13.21
CA LYS A 24 13.98 -42.98 -11.98
C LYS A 24 12.54 -42.71 -11.61
N GLU A 25 11.80 -43.76 -11.33
CA GLU A 25 10.40 -43.67 -10.92
C GLU A 25 10.28 -43.61 -9.39
N PHE A 26 9.43 -42.71 -8.91
CA PHE A 26 9.09 -42.56 -7.50
C PHE A 26 7.58 -42.49 -7.32
N VAL A 27 7.07 -43.17 -6.29
CA VAL A 27 5.66 -43.05 -5.90
C VAL A 27 5.53 -41.91 -4.89
N VAL A 28 4.59 -41.00 -5.14
CA VAL A 28 4.27 -39.91 -4.21
C VAL A 28 3.53 -40.49 -3.00
N THR A 29 4.19 -40.51 -1.84
CA THR A 29 3.62 -41.09 -0.61
C THR A 29 2.94 -40.07 0.30
N GLY A 30 3.26 -38.78 0.15
CA GLY A 30 2.73 -37.72 1.01
C GLY A 30 3.15 -36.32 0.57
N THR A 31 2.82 -35.34 1.41
CA THR A 31 3.19 -33.93 1.18
C THR A 31 3.82 -33.35 2.44
N MET A 32 4.77 -32.43 2.23
CA MET A 32 5.38 -31.64 3.30
C MET A 32 5.17 -30.15 3.03
N HIS A 33 5.19 -29.35 4.09
CA HIS A 33 5.17 -27.90 3.99
C HIS A 33 6.54 -27.34 4.35
N ASN A 34 7.23 -26.78 3.36
CA ASN A 34 8.51 -26.08 3.55
C ASN A 34 8.27 -24.56 3.43
N PRO A 35 8.26 -23.80 4.53
CA PRO A 35 8.01 -22.36 4.50
C PRO A 35 9.24 -21.53 4.08
N GLN A 36 10.38 -22.18 3.76
CA GLN A 36 11.58 -21.47 3.33
C GLN A 36 11.48 -20.93 1.90
N TYR A 37 10.68 -21.58 1.07
CA TYR A 37 10.52 -21.25 -0.34
C TYR A 37 9.09 -20.79 -0.64
N PRO A 38 8.94 -19.74 -1.49
CA PRO A 38 7.65 -19.36 -2.09
C PRO A 38 7.02 -20.48 -2.92
N SER A 39 5.86 -20.22 -3.52
CA SER A 39 5.22 -21.21 -4.38
C SER A 39 6.10 -21.61 -5.59
N PRO A 40 5.96 -22.86 -6.09
CA PRO A 40 6.63 -23.31 -7.32
C PRO A 40 6.35 -22.45 -8.56
N GLU A 41 5.25 -21.71 -8.56
CA GLU A 41 4.90 -20.76 -9.62
C GLU A 41 5.81 -19.52 -9.62
N ILE A 42 6.39 -19.19 -8.46
CA ILE A 42 7.43 -18.18 -8.32
C ILE A 42 8.80 -18.80 -8.52
N THR A 43 9.09 -19.90 -7.83
CA THR A 43 10.45 -20.45 -7.79
C THR A 43 10.83 -21.21 -9.06
N GLY A 44 9.87 -21.68 -9.85
CA GLY A 44 10.09 -22.52 -11.03
C GLY A 44 10.45 -23.98 -10.73
N PHE A 45 10.63 -24.32 -9.45
CA PHE A 45 10.93 -25.68 -8.99
C PHE A 45 10.10 -26.03 -7.74
N THR A 46 10.04 -27.32 -7.42
CA THR A 46 9.44 -27.82 -6.18
C THR A 46 10.41 -28.75 -5.46
N ASP A 47 10.35 -28.74 -4.13
CA ASP A 47 11.14 -29.63 -3.29
C ASP A 47 10.42 -30.96 -3.08
N GLY A 48 11.21 -32.02 -2.89
CA GLY A 48 10.75 -33.34 -2.47
C GLY A 48 11.67 -33.90 -1.38
N ALA A 49 11.12 -34.77 -0.54
CA ALA A 49 11.90 -35.51 0.45
C ALA A 49 11.86 -37.00 0.08
N VAL A 50 13.03 -37.63 0.11
CA VAL A 50 13.20 -39.07 -0.12
C VAL A 50 13.94 -39.70 1.06
N THR A 51 13.78 -41.01 1.23
CA THR A 51 14.54 -41.76 2.24
C THR A 51 16.01 -41.89 1.84
N PRO A 52 16.91 -42.23 2.78
CA PRO A 52 18.31 -42.52 2.44
C PRO A 52 18.47 -43.61 1.36
N ASP A 53 17.62 -44.63 1.38
CA ASP A 53 17.58 -45.66 0.32
C ASP A 53 17.14 -45.07 -1.02
N GLY A 54 16.20 -44.12 -1.01
CA GLY A 54 15.78 -43.37 -2.20
C GLY A 54 16.91 -42.50 -2.76
N MET A 55 17.72 -41.87 -1.90
CA MET A 55 18.93 -41.16 -2.33
C MET A 55 19.94 -42.09 -3.00
N ALA A 56 20.17 -43.27 -2.41
CA ALA A 56 21.03 -44.29 -3.01
C ALA A 56 20.49 -44.77 -4.37
N TYR A 57 19.15 -44.90 -4.52
CA TYR A 57 18.51 -45.26 -5.78
C TYR A 57 18.69 -44.19 -6.88
N LEU A 58 18.77 -42.92 -6.49
CA LEU A 58 19.15 -41.77 -7.33
C LEU A 58 20.67 -41.71 -7.62
N GLY A 59 21.47 -42.68 -7.16
CA GLY A 59 22.92 -42.66 -7.33
C GLY A 59 23.63 -41.63 -6.44
N MET A 60 22.94 -41.07 -5.44
CA MET A 60 23.50 -40.12 -4.50
C MET A 60 23.96 -40.84 -3.21
N PRO A 61 25.03 -40.37 -2.54
CA PRO A 61 25.45 -40.95 -1.26
C PRO A 61 24.34 -40.89 -0.21
N PRO A 62 24.08 -41.96 0.56
CA PRO A 62 23.08 -41.97 1.63
C PRO A 62 23.62 -41.29 2.91
N LEU A 63 24.28 -40.14 2.74
CA LEU A 63 24.93 -39.40 3.81
C LEU A 63 24.14 -38.12 4.09
N PHE A 64 23.98 -37.80 5.38
CA PHE A 64 23.48 -36.50 5.78
C PHE A 64 24.61 -35.48 5.66
N THR A 65 24.38 -34.45 4.86
CA THR A 65 25.34 -33.36 4.62
C THR A 65 24.98 -32.07 5.33
N GLU A 66 23.79 -31.99 5.92
CA GLU A 66 23.28 -30.79 6.57
C GLU A 66 22.72 -31.12 7.97
N MET A 67 22.96 -30.23 8.92
CA MET A 67 22.42 -30.31 10.28
C MET A 67 21.58 -29.08 10.56
N HIS A 68 20.27 -29.28 10.78
CA HIS A 68 19.35 -28.22 11.15
C HIS A 68 19.22 -28.13 12.67
N ILE A 69 19.47 -26.95 13.23
CA ILE A 69 19.43 -26.69 14.67
C ILE A 69 18.40 -25.60 14.95
N ARG A 70 17.48 -25.86 15.88
CA ARG A 70 16.53 -24.87 16.38
C ARG A 70 16.95 -24.45 17.78
N VAL A 71 17.21 -23.15 17.96
CA VAL A 71 17.41 -22.55 19.26
C VAL A 71 16.04 -22.38 19.94
N ASP A 72 15.92 -22.85 21.17
CA ASP A 72 14.69 -22.73 21.96
C ASP A 72 14.53 -21.31 22.52
N GLY A 73 13.28 -20.83 22.61
CA GLY A 73 12.94 -19.48 23.05
C GLY A 73 12.08 -18.68 22.06
N GLU A 74 11.23 -17.78 22.58
CA GLU A 74 10.45 -16.86 21.74
C GLU A 74 11.37 -15.79 21.14
N ASN A 75 11.62 -15.89 19.84
CA ASN A 75 12.36 -14.91 19.04
C ASN A 75 13.74 -14.53 19.64
N PRO A 76 14.66 -15.51 19.80
CA PRO A 76 15.97 -15.27 20.38
C PRO A 76 16.73 -14.21 19.60
N ASP A 77 17.43 -13.32 20.31
CA ASP A 77 18.24 -12.29 19.67
C ASP A 77 19.29 -12.93 18.75
N ARG A 78 19.59 -12.26 17.63
CA ARG A 78 20.52 -12.78 16.61
C ARG A 78 21.90 -13.03 17.20
N ALA A 79 22.33 -12.22 18.17
CA ALA A 79 23.60 -12.41 18.86
C ALA A 79 23.62 -13.73 19.67
N THR A 80 22.50 -14.08 20.32
CA THR A 80 22.36 -15.33 21.06
C THR A 80 22.39 -16.53 20.12
N VAL A 81 21.66 -16.45 19.00
CA VAL A 81 21.66 -17.52 17.99
C VAL A 81 23.06 -17.72 17.43
N GLN A 82 23.76 -16.63 17.08
CA GLN A 82 25.13 -16.68 16.61
C GLN A 82 26.06 -17.34 17.63
N ALA A 83 26.00 -16.93 18.90
CA ALA A 83 26.86 -17.51 19.94
C ALA A 83 26.65 -19.02 20.11
N ILE A 84 25.41 -19.50 20.01
CA ILE A 84 25.09 -20.93 20.05
C ILE A 84 25.58 -21.63 18.79
N THR A 85 25.42 -21.02 17.61
CA THR A 85 25.94 -21.55 16.35
C THR A 85 27.46 -21.71 16.41
N ASP A 86 28.18 -20.69 16.88
CA ASP A 86 29.64 -20.71 17.02
C ASP A 86 30.10 -21.83 17.99
N GLU A 87 29.38 -22.03 19.10
CA GLU A 87 29.68 -23.12 20.04
C GLU A 87 29.47 -24.51 19.41
N VAL A 88 28.40 -24.69 18.63
CA VAL A 88 28.14 -25.95 17.94
C VAL A 88 29.18 -26.21 16.85
N GLU A 89 29.53 -25.18 16.08
CA GLU A 89 30.57 -25.23 15.06
C GLU A 89 31.89 -25.71 15.66
N GLU A 90 32.35 -25.07 16.75
CA GLU A 90 33.59 -25.44 17.43
C GLU A 90 33.56 -26.91 17.93
N ARG A 91 32.42 -27.40 18.41
CA ARG A 91 32.27 -28.81 18.85
C ARG A 91 32.33 -29.79 17.68
N ILE A 92 31.77 -29.44 16.52
CA ILE A 92 31.77 -30.28 15.32
C ILE A 92 33.17 -30.34 14.72
N GLU A 93 33.86 -29.20 14.61
CA GLU A 93 35.23 -29.14 14.10
C GLU A 93 36.20 -29.94 14.98
N ARG A 94 36.06 -29.85 16.32
CA ARG A 94 36.81 -30.69 17.27
C ARG A 94 36.57 -32.18 17.09
N SER A 95 35.43 -32.58 16.53
CA SER A 95 35.14 -33.99 16.21
C SER A 95 35.86 -34.48 14.95
N GLY A 96 36.61 -33.61 14.26
CA GLY A 96 37.33 -33.90 13.02
C GLY A 96 36.46 -33.84 11.77
N ARG A 97 35.35 -33.09 11.81
CA ARG A 97 34.45 -32.86 10.67
C ARG A 97 34.56 -31.41 10.20
N ASP A 98 34.75 -31.22 8.90
CA ASP A 98 34.80 -29.90 8.30
C ASP A 98 33.39 -29.34 8.08
N ILE A 99 33.19 -28.08 8.44
CA ILE A 99 31.97 -27.33 8.15
C ILE A 99 32.21 -26.49 6.90
N LEU A 100 31.43 -26.75 5.85
CA LEU A 100 31.55 -26.03 4.58
C LEU A 100 30.85 -24.66 4.60
N GLY A 101 29.89 -24.48 5.51
CA GLY A 101 29.20 -23.22 5.72
C GLY A 101 28.11 -23.31 6.77
N THR A 102 27.85 -22.18 7.42
CA THR A 102 26.79 -22.01 8.42
C THR A 102 25.81 -20.94 7.93
N ALA A 103 24.51 -21.24 7.96
CA ALA A 103 23.47 -20.28 7.64
C ALA A 103 22.51 -20.13 8.83
N ILE A 104 22.44 -18.92 9.39
CA ILE A 104 21.41 -18.60 10.38
C ILE A 104 20.13 -18.25 9.62
N ILE A 105 19.17 -19.18 9.64
CA ILE A 105 17.85 -19.02 9.03
C ILE A 105 17.00 -18.17 9.99
N GLY A 106 17.28 -16.86 10.01
CA GLY A 106 16.57 -15.89 10.85
C GLY A 106 15.46 -15.13 10.11
N LYS A 107 15.73 -14.69 8.87
CA LYS A 107 14.78 -13.97 8.03
C LYS A 107 14.52 -14.74 6.75
N SER A 108 13.28 -15.18 6.54
CA SER A 108 12.89 -15.78 5.25
C SER A 108 12.96 -14.73 4.15
N ILE A 109 13.29 -15.14 2.92
CA ILE A 109 13.15 -14.30 1.71
C ILE A 109 11.72 -13.73 1.62
N ILE A 110 10.74 -14.52 2.09
CA ILE A 110 9.33 -14.14 2.16
C ILE A 110 9.11 -12.91 3.03
N GLU A 111 9.82 -12.76 4.15
CA GLU A 111 9.68 -11.60 5.04
C GLU A 111 10.03 -10.30 4.30
N SER A 112 11.09 -10.32 3.49
CA SER A 112 11.49 -9.17 2.67
C SER A 112 10.44 -8.83 1.60
N ILE A 113 9.85 -9.84 0.96
CA ILE A 113 8.79 -9.67 -0.03
C ILE A 113 7.55 -9.05 0.63
N VAL A 114 7.09 -9.60 1.75
CA VAL A 114 5.93 -9.08 2.50
C VAL A 114 6.19 -7.66 3.00
N ASN A 115 7.35 -7.39 3.62
CA ASN A 115 7.69 -6.05 4.11
C ASN A 115 7.74 -5.01 2.98
N THR A 116 8.28 -5.38 1.82
CA THR A 116 8.31 -4.50 0.64
C THR A 116 6.89 -4.22 0.14
N ALA A 117 6.03 -5.24 0.04
CA ALA A 117 4.64 -5.08 -0.33
C ALA A 117 3.88 -4.16 0.64
N VAL A 118 4.06 -4.38 1.96
CA VAL A 118 3.48 -3.53 3.01
C VAL A 118 3.97 -2.09 2.89
N MET A 119 5.25 -1.85 2.60
CA MET A 119 5.81 -0.51 2.41
C MET A 119 5.17 0.19 1.21
N ILE A 120 5.05 -0.49 0.07
CA ILE A 120 4.44 0.05 -1.15
C ILE A 120 2.95 0.36 -0.92
N LEU A 121 2.20 -0.57 -0.35
CA LEU A 121 0.78 -0.37 -0.02
C LEU A 121 0.60 0.77 0.98
N SER A 122 1.46 0.87 1.99
CA SER A 122 1.42 1.96 2.97
C SER A 122 1.67 3.31 2.31
N PHE A 123 2.64 3.39 1.41
CA PHE A 123 2.92 4.60 0.63
C PHE A 123 1.71 5.03 -0.23
N PHE A 124 1.08 4.08 -0.93
CA PHE A 124 -0.16 4.35 -1.65
C PHE A 124 -1.30 4.78 -0.73
N GLY A 125 -1.43 4.14 0.44
CA GLY A 125 -2.39 4.52 1.48
C GLY A 125 -2.23 5.99 1.88
N TRP A 126 -1.00 6.45 2.11
CA TRP A 126 -0.73 7.86 2.42
C TRP A 126 -1.12 8.81 1.28
N ILE A 127 -0.84 8.46 0.03
CA ILE A 127 -1.24 9.29 -1.12
C ILE A 127 -2.77 9.35 -1.25
N ILE A 128 -3.46 8.21 -1.14
CA ILE A 128 -4.92 8.13 -1.22
C ILE A 128 -5.57 8.95 -0.09
N LEU A 129 -5.00 8.88 1.11
CA LEU A 129 -5.45 9.65 2.27
C LEU A 129 -5.29 11.17 2.04
N LEU A 130 -4.16 11.61 1.47
CA LEU A 130 -3.97 13.01 1.07
C LEU A 130 -4.99 13.43 0.00
N LEU A 131 -5.20 12.61 -1.04
CA LEU A 131 -6.20 12.85 -2.08
C LEU A 131 -7.61 12.96 -1.51
N SER A 132 -7.97 12.09 -0.58
CA SER A 132 -9.26 12.11 0.13
C SER A 132 -9.44 13.39 0.93
N ALA A 133 -8.41 13.83 1.66
CA ALA A 133 -8.45 15.11 2.39
C ALA A 133 -8.69 16.30 1.45
N PHE A 134 -8.02 16.35 0.29
CA PHE A 134 -8.28 17.39 -0.71
C PHE A 134 -9.69 17.33 -1.29
N LEU A 135 -10.21 16.12 -1.52
CA LEU A 135 -11.58 15.92 -1.98
C LEU A 135 -12.59 16.46 -0.97
N VAL A 136 -12.41 16.15 0.33
CA VAL A 136 -13.24 16.69 1.41
C VAL A 136 -13.17 18.22 1.45
N VAL A 137 -11.96 18.80 1.39
CA VAL A 137 -11.79 20.26 1.35
C VAL A 137 -12.57 20.86 0.18
N ASN A 138 -12.49 20.25 -1.00
CA ASN A 138 -13.16 20.74 -2.20
C ASN A 138 -14.69 20.66 -2.06
N THR A 139 -15.21 19.52 -1.61
CA THR A 139 -16.64 19.28 -1.43
C THR A 139 -17.24 20.23 -0.40
N ILE A 140 -16.60 20.39 0.76
CA ILE A 140 -17.08 21.30 1.80
C ILE A 140 -16.95 22.77 1.38
N SER A 141 -15.87 23.14 0.67
CA SER A 141 -15.75 24.48 0.09
C SER A 141 -16.89 24.78 -0.88
N ALA A 142 -17.24 23.82 -1.74
CA ALA A 142 -18.31 23.96 -2.71
C ALA A 142 -19.68 24.09 -2.01
N LEU A 143 -19.95 23.22 -1.03
CA LEU A 143 -21.18 23.22 -0.24
C LEU A 143 -21.39 24.55 0.50
N ILE A 144 -20.34 25.06 1.16
CA ILE A 144 -20.38 26.36 1.82
C ILE A 144 -20.63 27.48 0.81
N THR A 145 -19.97 27.43 -0.35
CA THR A 145 -20.13 28.45 -1.40
C THR A 145 -21.57 28.51 -1.89
N GLN A 146 -22.21 27.34 -2.08
CA GLN A 146 -23.62 27.25 -2.47
C GLN A 146 -24.57 27.77 -1.38
N GLN A 147 -24.14 27.75 -0.11
CA GLN A 147 -24.95 28.15 1.04
C GLN A 147 -24.58 29.53 1.61
N ILE A 148 -23.77 30.34 0.91
CA ILE A 148 -23.34 31.67 1.40
C ILE A 148 -24.55 32.54 1.78
N ASN A 149 -25.60 32.57 0.96
CA ASN A 149 -26.82 33.34 1.24
C ASN A 149 -27.51 32.86 2.53
N GLN A 150 -27.57 31.54 2.75
CA GLN A 150 -28.16 30.96 3.97
C GLN A 150 -27.33 31.32 5.21
N ILE A 151 -26.00 31.29 5.11
CA ILE A 151 -25.09 31.73 6.16
C ILE A 151 -25.30 33.23 6.48
N GLY A 152 -25.53 34.06 5.46
CA GLY A 152 -25.87 35.47 5.62
C GLY A 152 -27.16 35.68 6.41
N ILE A 153 -28.22 34.94 6.07
CA ILE A 153 -29.52 34.99 6.77
C ILE A 153 -29.37 34.52 8.22
N MET A 154 -28.68 33.40 8.47
CA MET A 154 -28.46 32.90 9.84
C MET A 154 -27.76 33.92 10.73
N LYS A 155 -26.74 34.62 10.19
CA LYS A 155 -26.04 35.68 10.92
C LYS A 155 -26.94 36.89 11.22
N LEU A 156 -27.86 37.24 10.31
CA LEU A 156 -28.82 38.32 10.55
C LEU A 156 -29.81 38.01 11.67
N VAL A 157 -30.23 36.74 11.78
CA VAL A 157 -31.10 36.25 12.86
C VAL A 157 -30.34 36.07 14.19
N GLY A 158 -29.02 36.29 14.20
CA GLY A 158 -28.18 36.29 15.41
C GLY A 158 -27.38 35.01 15.66
N ALA A 159 -27.26 34.11 14.67
CA ALA A 159 -26.45 32.91 14.82
C ALA A 159 -24.97 33.25 15.04
N SER A 160 -24.39 32.68 16.10
CA SER A 160 -22.98 32.85 16.43
C SER A 160 -22.07 32.07 15.46
N ARG A 161 -20.83 32.55 15.28
CA ARG A 161 -19.84 31.88 14.43
C ARG A 161 -19.55 30.44 14.90
N GLY A 162 -19.53 30.22 16.22
CA GLY A 162 -19.32 28.89 16.80
C GLY A 162 -20.45 27.91 16.45
N GLN A 163 -21.71 28.36 16.49
CA GLN A 163 -22.87 27.53 16.11
C GLN A 163 -22.80 27.09 14.66
N MET A 164 -22.43 27.98 13.74
CA MET A 164 -22.27 27.61 12.32
C MET A 164 -21.09 26.65 12.11
N ILE A 165 -19.95 26.87 12.78
CA ILE A 165 -18.80 25.95 12.70
C ILE A 165 -19.20 24.56 13.20
N ALA A 166 -19.84 24.49 14.37
CA ALA A 166 -20.31 23.23 14.95
C ALA A 166 -21.31 22.52 14.03
N MET A 167 -22.26 23.25 13.44
CA MET A 167 -23.23 22.69 12.50
C MET A 167 -22.56 22.00 11.30
N TYR A 168 -21.62 22.69 10.63
CA TYR A 168 -20.94 22.12 9.47
C TYR A 168 -19.94 21.02 9.83
N LEU A 169 -19.23 21.14 10.96
CA LEU A 169 -18.35 20.06 11.42
C LEU A 169 -19.14 18.82 11.85
N SER A 170 -20.29 18.99 12.49
CA SER A 170 -21.20 17.88 12.80
C SER A 170 -21.70 17.21 11.53
N LEU A 171 -22.01 17.98 10.48
CA LEU A 171 -22.37 17.42 9.17
C LEU A 171 -21.23 16.54 8.60
N VAL A 172 -20.00 17.05 8.61
CA VAL A 172 -18.80 16.31 8.17
C VAL A 172 -18.60 15.05 9.02
N LEU A 173 -18.77 15.15 10.33
CA LEU A 173 -18.64 14.02 11.26
C LEU A 173 -19.68 12.94 10.98
N VAL A 174 -20.95 13.30 10.79
CA VAL A 174 -22.02 12.35 10.50
C VAL A 174 -21.77 11.62 9.18
N PHE A 175 -21.44 12.34 8.12
CA PHE A 175 -21.07 11.70 6.85
C PHE A 175 -19.81 10.82 6.99
N GLY A 176 -18.83 11.27 7.77
CA GLY A 176 -17.63 10.50 8.08
C GLY A 176 -17.95 9.18 8.78
N ILE A 177 -18.80 9.20 9.81
CA ILE A 177 -19.23 8.00 10.54
C ILE A 177 -19.99 7.04 9.61
N ILE A 178 -20.91 7.55 8.78
CA ILE A 178 -21.65 6.72 7.83
C ILE A 178 -20.69 6.05 6.83
N ALA A 179 -19.81 6.83 6.20
CA ALA A 179 -18.82 6.31 5.27
C ALA A 179 -17.89 5.29 5.95
N PHE A 180 -17.46 5.58 7.18
CA PHE A 180 -16.57 4.72 7.96
C PHE A 180 -17.22 3.40 8.35
N SER A 181 -18.49 3.42 8.72
CA SER A 181 -19.26 2.22 9.08
C SER A 181 -19.38 1.23 7.90
N LEU A 182 -19.38 1.73 6.66
CA LEU A 182 -19.35 0.92 5.44
C LEU A 182 -17.92 0.54 5.04
N ALA A 183 -16.94 1.41 5.29
CA ALA A 183 -15.56 1.22 4.86
C ALA A 183 -14.82 0.13 5.66
N ILE A 184 -14.99 0.05 6.99
CA ILE A 184 -14.30 -0.98 7.80
C ILE A 184 -14.64 -2.40 7.33
N PRO A 185 -15.92 -2.81 7.27
CA PRO A 185 -16.25 -4.20 6.95
C PRO A 185 -15.74 -4.57 5.57
N LEU A 186 -15.85 -3.63 4.61
CA LEU A 186 -15.34 -3.82 3.26
C LEU A 186 -13.80 -3.95 3.24
N ALA A 187 -13.08 -3.10 3.99
CA ALA A 187 -11.63 -3.16 4.09
C ALA A 187 -11.14 -4.47 4.72
N VAL A 188 -11.77 -4.91 5.81
CA VAL A 188 -11.44 -6.19 6.47
C VAL A 188 -11.73 -7.36 5.54
N TRP A 189 -12.91 -7.37 4.91
CA TRP A 189 -13.29 -8.41 3.96
C TRP A 189 -12.32 -8.49 2.78
N THR A 190 -11.97 -7.37 2.17
CA THR A 190 -10.99 -7.33 1.08
C THR A 190 -9.60 -7.75 1.54
N ALA A 191 -9.16 -7.37 2.74
CA ALA A 191 -7.87 -7.78 3.27
C ALA A 191 -7.80 -9.30 3.50
N GLN A 192 -8.85 -9.89 4.07
CA GLN A 192 -8.94 -11.35 4.28
C GLN A 192 -9.02 -12.12 2.96
N PHE A 193 -9.77 -11.60 1.99
CA PHE A 193 -9.87 -12.16 0.66
C PHE A 193 -8.52 -12.15 -0.05
N LEU A 194 -7.82 -11.02 -0.08
CA LEU A 194 -6.48 -10.92 -0.70
C LEU A 194 -5.45 -11.79 0.02
N MET A 195 -5.53 -11.88 1.35
CA MET A 195 -4.60 -12.72 2.10
C MET A 195 -4.80 -14.20 1.75
N THR A 196 -6.04 -14.68 1.75
CA THR A 196 -6.37 -16.09 1.52
C THR A 196 -6.15 -16.50 0.07
N ASP A 197 -6.66 -15.72 -0.88
CA ASP A 197 -6.72 -16.14 -2.29
C ASP A 197 -5.47 -15.76 -3.09
N LEU A 198 -4.69 -14.78 -2.62
CA LEU A 198 -3.52 -14.29 -3.35
C LEU A 198 -2.23 -14.53 -2.58
N ILE A 199 -2.14 -14.09 -1.33
CA ILE A 199 -0.84 -14.08 -0.62
C ILE A 199 -0.46 -15.46 -0.11
N VAL A 200 -1.37 -16.14 0.61
CA VAL A 200 -1.12 -17.47 1.21
C VAL A 200 -0.58 -18.45 0.18
N ASP A 201 -1.20 -18.48 -1.00
CA ASP A 201 -0.80 -19.37 -2.07
C ASP A 201 0.52 -18.96 -2.71
N LEU A 202 0.69 -17.67 -2.96
CA LEU A 202 1.88 -17.13 -3.62
C LEU A 202 3.15 -17.29 -2.79
N VAL A 203 3.10 -16.95 -1.50
CA VAL A 203 4.28 -16.99 -0.62
C VAL A 203 4.35 -18.27 0.22
N ASN A 204 3.48 -19.25 -0.03
CA ASN A 204 3.46 -20.54 0.68
C ASN A 204 3.50 -20.33 2.21
N LEU A 205 2.68 -19.40 2.71
CA LEU A 205 2.55 -19.12 4.14
C LEU A 205 1.26 -19.71 4.67
N ARG A 206 1.31 -20.34 5.85
CA ARG A 206 0.11 -20.77 6.59
C ARG A 206 -0.08 -19.85 7.79
N PRO A 207 -0.89 -18.77 7.67
CA PRO A 207 -1.13 -17.87 8.79
C PRO A 207 -1.86 -18.62 9.91
N GLU A 208 -1.37 -18.47 11.14
CA GLU A 208 -2.02 -19.04 12.33
C GLU A 208 -3.34 -18.32 12.66
N SER A 209 -3.44 -17.03 12.30
CA SER A 209 -4.65 -16.23 12.45
C SER A 209 -4.76 -15.19 11.33
N LEU A 210 -5.98 -14.97 10.83
CA LEU A 210 -6.32 -13.86 9.92
C LEU A 210 -6.90 -12.65 10.68
N ASP A 211 -6.68 -12.60 11.99
CA ASP A 211 -7.20 -11.55 12.85
C ASP A 211 -6.43 -10.26 12.65
N VAL A 212 -7.18 -9.17 12.48
CA VAL A 212 -6.62 -7.83 12.40
C VAL A 212 -6.33 -7.34 13.82
N PRO A 213 -5.08 -6.95 14.14
CA PRO A 213 -4.74 -6.49 15.48
C PRO A 213 -5.57 -5.27 15.90
N LEU A 214 -5.93 -5.19 17.19
CA LEU A 214 -6.82 -4.14 17.71
C LEU A 214 -6.28 -2.72 17.46
N TRP A 215 -4.95 -2.54 17.48
CA TRP A 215 -4.32 -1.26 17.20
C TRP A 215 -4.56 -0.78 15.76
N VAL A 216 -4.70 -1.70 14.79
CA VAL A 216 -4.99 -1.36 13.39
C VAL A 216 -6.40 -0.78 13.29
N TYR A 217 -7.39 -1.36 13.97
CA TYR A 217 -8.73 -0.79 14.06
C TYR A 217 -8.72 0.61 14.68
N ALA A 218 -7.93 0.82 15.75
CA ALA A 218 -7.79 2.13 16.36
C ALA A 218 -7.22 3.17 15.37
N VAL A 219 -6.20 2.79 14.58
CA VAL A 219 -5.64 3.65 13.51
C VAL A 219 -6.69 3.92 12.42
N MET A 220 -7.46 2.90 12.00
CA MET A 220 -8.54 3.08 11.01
C MET A 220 -9.59 4.08 11.52
N VAL A 221 -10.01 3.98 12.78
CA VAL A 221 -10.95 4.93 13.42
C VAL A 221 -10.35 6.33 13.46
N ALA A 222 -9.10 6.45 13.92
CA ALA A 222 -8.41 7.72 13.99
C ALA A 222 -8.35 8.39 12.60
N VAL A 223 -7.91 7.66 11.58
CA VAL A 223 -7.78 8.16 10.22
C VAL A 223 -9.15 8.45 9.59
N GLY A 224 -10.09 7.52 9.67
CA GLY A 224 -11.40 7.61 9.01
C GLY A 224 -12.32 8.69 9.57
N VAL A 225 -12.20 9.01 10.86
CA VAL A 225 -13.05 10.02 11.50
C VAL A 225 -12.33 11.38 11.60
N PHE A 226 -11.08 11.42 12.04
CA PHE A 226 -10.42 12.70 12.29
C PHE A 226 -10.00 13.42 11.00
N ILE A 227 -9.55 12.69 9.97
CA ILE A 227 -9.05 13.35 8.76
C ILE A 227 -10.14 14.12 8.01
N PRO A 228 -11.36 13.58 7.78
CA PRO A 228 -12.42 14.36 7.17
C PRO A 228 -12.78 15.61 7.98
N VAL A 229 -12.83 15.51 9.30
CA VAL A 229 -13.12 16.64 10.19
C VAL A 229 -12.02 17.71 10.12
N LEU A 230 -10.75 17.31 10.17
CA LEU A 230 -9.60 18.21 10.04
C LEU A 230 -9.55 18.86 8.66
N ALA A 231 -9.81 18.10 7.60
CA ALA A 231 -9.90 18.59 6.23
C ALA A 231 -11.05 19.60 6.07
N GLY A 232 -12.22 19.32 6.67
CA GLY A 232 -13.39 20.20 6.66
C GLY A 232 -13.24 21.45 7.53
N LEU A 233 -12.38 21.42 8.55
CA LEU A 233 -12.18 22.54 9.46
C LEU A 233 -11.72 23.81 8.73
N PHE A 234 -10.74 23.67 7.82
CA PHE A 234 -10.22 24.80 7.05
C PHE A 234 -11.29 25.54 6.22
N PRO A 235 -12.06 24.88 5.33
CA PRO A 235 -13.10 25.56 4.56
C PRO A 235 -14.25 26.07 5.43
N VAL A 236 -14.63 25.36 6.51
CA VAL A 236 -15.67 25.83 7.46
C VAL A 236 -15.25 27.12 8.17
N LEU A 237 -14.00 27.20 8.63
CA LEU A 237 -13.47 28.41 9.27
C LEU A 237 -13.41 29.60 8.31
N GLN A 238 -13.08 29.38 7.04
CA GLN A 238 -13.07 30.43 6.03
C GLN A 238 -14.49 30.86 5.63
N GLY A 239 -15.38 29.91 5.36
CA GLY A 239 -16.77 30.19 4.98
C GLY A 239 -17.53 31.00 6.03
N THR A 240 -17.35 30.63 7.29
CA THR A 240 -18.00 31.34 8.40
C THR A 240 -17.41 32.73 8.69
N ARG A 241 -16.28 33.12 8.08
CA ARG A 241 -15.74 34.49 8.15
C ARG A 241 -16.41 35.47 7.19
N ILE A 242 -17.18 35.00 6.20
CA ILE A 242 -17.83 35.87 5.21
C ILE A 242 -18.82 36.79 5.93
N THR A 243 -18.68 38.11 5.77
CA THR A 243 -19.56 39.11 6.43
C THR A 243 -20.98 39.05 5.88
N THR A 244 -21.98 39.45 6.68
CA THR A 244 -23.40 39.54 6.25
C THR A 244 -23.57 40.40 4.99
N TYR A 245 -22.88 41.54 4.94
CA TYR A 245 -22.87 42.42 3.77
C TYR A 245 -22.30 41.72 2.53
N ALA A 246 -21.13 41.08 2.65
CA ALA A 246 -20.55 40.34 1.53
C ALA A 246 -21.40 39.13 1.11
N ALA A 247 -22.09 38.46 2.03
CA ALA A 247 -22.93 37.30 1.73
C ALA A 247 -24.22 37.68 0.98
N LEU A 248 -24.83 38.83 1.30
CA LEU A 248 -26.07 39.29 0.66
C LEU A 248 -25.82 40.15 -0.58
N ASN A 249 -24.66 40.83 -0.63
CA ASN A 249 -24.28 41.72 -1.72
C ASN A 249 -23.29 41.04 -2.69
N ASP A 250 -23.12 39.72 -2.62
CA ASP A 250 -22.34 38.93 -3.59
C ASP A 250 -23.05 38.93 -4.95
N THR A 251 -22.95 40.06 -5.63
CA THR A 251 -23.41 40.27 -7.00
C THR A 251 -22.36 39.84 -8.02
N GLY A 252 -21.35 39.05 -7.62
CA GLY A 252 -20.28 38.55 -8.49
C GLY A 252 -19.25 39.60 -8.93
N ILE A 253 -19.40 40.86 -8.51
CA ILE A 253 -18.48 41.96 -8.85
C ILE A 253 -17.58 42.25 -7.64
N HIS A 254 -16.63 41.35 -7.38
CA HIS A 254 -15.51 41.72 -6.50
C HIS A 254 -14.57 42.66 -7.24
N SER A 255 -14.71 43.95 -6.95
CA SER A 255 -13.78 45.04 -7.26
C SER A 255 -12.54 45.01 -6.34
N ASN A 256 -11.90 43.85 -6.18
CA ASN A 256 -10.58 43.80 -5.54
C ASN A 256 -9.51 44.08 -6.59
N ALA A 257 -9.18 45.37 -6.70
CA ALA A 257 -7.93 45.96 -7.16
C ALA A 257 -7.24 45.26 -8.35
N ALA A 258 -7.57 45.74 -9.55
CA ALA A 258 -6.66 45.68 -10.69
C ALA A 258 -5.32 46.32 -10.29
N GLY A 259 -4.23 45.55 -10.30
CA GLY A 259 -2.91 46.08 -9.97
C GLY A 259 -1.76 45.07 -10.08
N GLY A 260 -1.32 44.77 -11.30
CA GLY A 260 0.11 44.51 -11.58
C GLY A 260 0.75 43.20 -11.09
N GLY A 261 0.03 42.06 -11.12
CA GLY A 261 0.63 40.75 -10.85
C GLY A 261 1.73 40.38 -11.87
N PHE A 262 2.69 39.53 -11.48
CA PHE A 262 3.79 39.04 -12.34
C PHE A 262 3.32 38.57 -13.73
N VAL A 263 2.17 37.90 -13.79
CA VAL A 263 1.56 37.41 -15.04
C VAL A 263 1.09 38.56 -15.93
N ASP A 264 0.53 39.64 -15.38
CA ASP A 264 0.18 40.84 -16.17
C ASP A 264 1.43 41.49 -16.78
N ARG A 265 2.54 41.50 -16.04
CA ARG A 265 3.82 42.02 -16.55
C ARG A 265 4.41 41.11 -17.64
N LEU A 266 4.29 39.79 -17.48
CA LEU A 266 4.78 38.80 -18.43
C LEU A 266 3.96 38.78 -19.72
N LEU A 267 2.63 38.84 -19.62
CA LEU A 267 1.72 38.90 -20.76
C LEU A 267 1.87 40.21 -21.56
N ASN A 268 2.17 41.32 -20.88
CA ASN A 268 2.46 42.60 -21.54
C ASN A 268 3.83 42.64 -22.26
N ARG A 269 4.75 41.72 -21.97
CA ARG A 269 6.05 41.59 -22.68
C ARG A 269 5.95 40.79 -23.97
N LEU A 270 4.89 40.00 -24.17
CA LEU A 270 4.70 39.21 -25.37
C LEU A 270 4.08 40.06 -26.49
N PRO A 271 4.58 39.98 -27.74
CA PRO A 271 4.06 40.78 -28.83
C PRO A 271 2.58 40.42 -29.11
N ARG A 272 1.71 41.45 -29.09
CA ARG A 272 0.24 41.35 -29.30
C ARG A 272 -0.18 40.63 -30.59
N ARG A 273 0.75 40.40 -31.52
CA ARG A 273 0.52 39.75 -32.82
C ARG A 273 0.16 38.25 -32.70
N TYR A 274 0.54 37.59 -31.61
CA TYR A 274 0.30 36.14 -31.41
C TYR A 274 -0.79 35.80 -30.38
N MET A 275 -1.27 36.78 -29.61
CA MET A 275 -2.21 36.54 -28.52
C MET A 275 -3.58 37.15 -28.83
N GLN A 276 -4.53 36.30 -29.23
CA GLN A 276 -5.92 36.73 -29.42
C GLN A 276 -6.51 37.19 -28.08
N ARG A 277 -7.28 38.30 -28.08
CA ARG A 277 -7.91 38.88 -26.88
C ARG A 277 -8.65 37.86 -25.98
N PRO A 278 -9.37 36.86 -26.50
CA PRO A 278 -10.06 35.85 -25.67
C PRO A 278 -9.10 34.97 -24.87
N LEU A 279 -7.96 34.58 -25.44
CA LEU A 279 -6.94 33.73 -24.81
C LEU A 279 -6.28 34.44 -23.62
N VAL A 280 -6.00 35.73 -23.76
CA VAL A 280 -5.43 36.52 -22.67
C VAL A 280 -6.43 36.67 -21.53
N LEU A 281 -7.70 36.87 -21.85
CA LEU A 281 -8.77 36.97 -20.86
C LEU A 281 -9.00 35.66 -20.12
N SER A 282 -8.97 34.51 -20.80
CA SER A 282 -9.13 33.20 -20.16
C SER A 282 -7.96 32.87 -19.24
N ILE A 283 -6.71 33.09 -19.68
CA ILE A 283 -5.51 32.90 -18.85
C ILE A 283 -5.56 33.81 -17.61
N ARG A 284 -5.91 35.08 -17.82
CA ARG A 284 -6.01 36.06 -16.72
C ARG A 284 -7.12 35.70 -15.74
N ASN A 285 -8.27 35.24 -16.23
CA ASN A 285 -9.40 34.83 -15.39
C ASN A 285 -9.09 33.59 -14.54
N THR A 286 -8.40 32.62 -15.14
CA THR A 286 -7.94 31.38 -14.49
C THR A 286 -6.89 31.67 -13.41
N LEU A 287 -5.92 32.56 -13.70
CA LEU A 287 -4.86 32.95 -12.77
C LEU A 287 -5.29 34.00 -11.73
N ARG A 288 -6.47 34.62 -11.91
CA ARG A 288 -7.09 35.48 -10.90
C ARG A 288 -7.55 34.68 -9.68
N HIS A 289 -7.90 33.41 -9.85
CA HIS A 289 -8.36 32.51 -8.78
C HIS A 289 -7.27 31.52 -8.34
N LYS A 290 -6.06 32.03 -8.04
CA LYS A 290 -4.86 31.23 -7.74
C LYS A 290 -5.10 30.09 -6.74
N GLY A 291 -5.89 30.32 -5.71
CA GLY A 291 -6.19 29.32 -4.69
C GLY A 291 -7.02 28.13 -5.19
N ARG A 292 -8.01 28.38 -6.05
CA ARG A 292 -8.84 27.29 -6.63
C ARG A 292 -8.00 26.48 -7.62
N LEU A 293 -7.28 27.16 -8.50
CA LEU A 293 -6.42 26.53 -9.50
C LEU A 293 -5.34 25.65 -8.87
N LEU A 294 -4.67 26.16 -7.82
CA LEU A 294 -3.63 25.39 -7.12
C LEU A 294 -4.20 24.09 -6.54
N ARG A 295 -5.36 24.15 -5.87
CA ARG A 295 -6.01 22.96 -5.28
C ARG A 295 -6.37 21.94 -6.35
N THR A 296 -6.96 22.37 -7.47
CA THR A 296 -7.31 21.44 -8.56
C THR A 296 -6.08 20.85 -9.24
N MET A 297 -5.02 21.64 -9.43
CA MET A 297 -3.76 21.12 -9.98
C MET A 297 -3.12 20.09 -9.05
N ILE A 298 -3.08 20.34 -7.73
CA ILE A 298 -2.56 19.40 -6.74
C ILE A 298 -3.32 18.07 -6.82
N VAL A 299 -4.65 18.10 -6.86
CA VAL A 299 -5.47 16.89 -6.97
C VAL A 299 -5.18 16.13 -8.27
N MET A 300 -5.12 16.83 -9.41
CA MET A 300 -4.82 16.19 -10.71
C MET A 300 -3.40 15.60 -10.74
N ILE A 301 -2.40 16.34 -10.26
CA ILE A 301 -1.01 15.88 -10.21
C ILE A 301 -0.89 14.64 -9.34
N HIS A 302 -1.46 14.64 -8.13
CA HIS A 302 -1.43 13.47 -7.26
C HIS A 302 -2.21 12.29 -7.85
N GLY A 303 -3.36 12.54 -8.48
CA GLY A 303 -4.13 11.49 -9.16
C GLY A 303 -3.35 10.83 -10.30
N THR A 304 -2.75 11.64 -11.19
CA THR A 304 -1.93 11.13 -12.29
C THR A 304 -0.65 10.46 -11.78
N SER A 305 -0.01 11.02 -10.76
CA SER A 305 1.18 10.43 -10.13
C SER A 305 0.87 9.07 -9.50
N LEU A 306 -0.26 8.94 -8.82
CA LEU A 306 -0.70 7.67 -8.23
C LEU A 306 -0.92 6.61 -9.32
N PHE A 307 -1.61 7.00 -10.40
CA PHE A 307 -1.87 6.10 -11.52
C PHE A 307 -0.58 5.59 -12.18
N ILE A 308 0.36 6.51 -12.45
CA ILE A 308 1.66 6.14 -13.03
C ILE A 308 2.43 5.23 -12.05
N ALA A 309 2.47 5.56 -10.77
CA ALA A 309 3.19 4.77 -9.77
C ALA A 309 2.65 3.33 -9.67
N VAL A 310 1.32 3.14 -9.71
CA VAL A 310 0.72 1.79 -9.72
C VAL A 310 1.13 1.00 -10.97
N ILE A 311 1.12 1.63 -12.15
CA ILE A 311 1.57 0.98 -13.39
C ILE A 311 3.04 0.63 -13.32
N SER A 312 3.89 1.54 -12.84
CA SER A 312 5.33 1.31 -12.68
C SER A 312 5.63 0.15 -11.74
N VAL A 313 4.93 0.07 -10.59
CA VAL A 313 5.08 -1.06 -9.66
C VAL A 313 4.66 -2.37 -10.34
N ARG A 314 3.51 -2.40 -11.03
CA ARG A 314 3.05 -3.60 -11.73
C ARG A 314 4.05 -4.08 -12.79
N ILE A 315 4.58 -3.15 -13.60
CA ILE A 315 5.60 -3.48 -14.61
C ILE A 315 6.85 -4.01 -13.93
N SER A 316 7.32 -3.35 -12.87
CA SER A 316 8.51 -3.77 -12.12
C SER A 316 8.38 -5.18 -11.57
N VAL A 317 7.24 -5.53 -10.97
CA VAL A 317 6.98 -6.88 -10.44
C VAL A 317 7.01 -7.92 -11.55
N ASN A 318 6.28 -7.66 -12.65
CA ASN A 318 6.23 -8.60 -13.79
C ASN A 318 7.60 -8.81 -14.44
N THR A 319 8.40 -7.75 -14.58
CA THR A 319 9.77 -7.86 -15.12
C THR A 319 10.66 -8.65 -14.18
N THR A 320 10.60 -8.39 -12.87
CA THR A 320 11.39 -9.13 -11.87
C THR A 320 11.06 -10.62 -11.86
N GLN A 321 9.76 -10.97 -11.95
CA GLN A 321 9.33 -12.35 -12.05
C GLN A 321 9.83 -13.02 -13.33
N ALA A 322 9.74 -12.34 -14.47
CA ALA A 322 10.20 -12.87 -15.75
C ALA A 322 11.73 -13.08 -15.78
N ASP A 323 12.50 -12.19 -15.14
CA ASP A 323 13.95 -12.34 -15.02
C ASP A 323 14.32 -13.48 -14.05
N PHE A 324 13.57 -13.65 -12.96
CA PHE A 324 13.77 -14.77 -12.03
C PHE A 324 13.56 -16.13 -12.72
N LEU A 325 12.51 -16.28 -13.53
CA LEU A 325 12.21 -17.54 -14.23
C LEU A 325 13.20 -17.89 -15.38
N ARG A 326 14.11 -16.97 -15.73
CA ARG A 326 15.13 -17.20 -16.76
C ARG A 326 16.42 -17.82 -16.22
N TYR A 327 16.64 -17.77 -14.91
CA TYR A 327 17.83 -18.27 -14.23
C TYR A 327 17.46 -19.43 -13.30
#